data_AF-A0A4V3E983-F1
#
_entry.id   AF-A0A4V3E983-F1
#
_cell.length_a   1.000
_cell.length_b   1.000
_cell.length_c   1.000
_cell.angle_alpha   90.00
_cell.angle_beta   90.00
_cell.angle_gamma   90.00
#
_symmetry.space_group_name_H-M   'P 1'
#
loop_
_entity.id
_entity.type
_entity.pdbx_description
1 polymer ?
#
loop_
_entity_poly.entity_id
_entity_poly.type
_entity_poly.pdbx_seq_one_letter_code
_entity_poly.pdbx_strand_id
1 'polypeptide(L)'
;MENANALKLIKKIQSDLITEGLVIENIVSDLKKLREYALLEEKPVLVKAIRLTYEHILENEAFLIGIPNDEPIEEDQIINNEEADEENNLESLQYILSLFKDIENKHNLADLREYNTKLQSF
;
A
#
# COMPACT_ATOMS: atom_id res chain seq x y z
N MET A 1 9.98 -2.44 -7.87
CA MET A 1 10.87 -3.52 -7.40
C MET A 1 11.50 -4.16 -8.61
N GLU A 2 12.77 -4.53 -8.51
CA GLU A 2 13.53 -5.10 -9.61
C GLU A 2 13.72 -6.63 -9.44
N ASN A 3 13.66 -7.13 -8.20
CA ASN A 3 13.84 -8.53 -7.87
C ASN A 3 12.67 -9.39 -8.37
N ALA A 4 12.98 -10.42 -9.18
CA ALA A 4 11.97 -11.32 -9.75
C ALA A 4 11.16 -12.10 -8.70
N ASN A 5 11.76 -12.46 -7.57
CA ASN A 5 11.04 -13.13 -6.47
C ASN A 5 10.11 -12.15 -5.75
N ALA A 6 10.54 -10.90 -5.56
CA ALA A 6 9.69 -9.85 -5.02
C ALA A 6 8.48 -9.57 -5.93
N LEU A 7 8.69 -9.48 -7.24
CA LEU A 7 7.61 -9.33 -8.23
C LEU A 7 6.64 -10.51 -8.24
N LYS A 8 7.14 -11.75 -8.09
CA LYS A 8 6.29 -12.94 -7.93
C LYS A 8 5.49 -12.89 -6.63
N LEU A 9 6.11 -12.46 -5.54
CA LEU A 9 5.46 -12.33 -4.24
C LEU A 9 4.33 -11.28 -4.28
N ILE A 10 4.56 -10.13 -4.91
CA ILE A 10 3.50 -9.12 -5.11
C ILE A 10 2.33 -9.74 -5.89
N LYS A 11 2.59 -10.44 -7.00
CA LYS A 11 1.53 -11.09 -7.79
C LYS A 11 0.76 -12.13 -6.97
N LYS A 12 1.45 -12.90 -6.12
CA LYS A 12 0.82 -13.83 -5.19
C LYS A 12 -0.11 -13.08 -4.22
N ILE A 13 0.40 -12.06 -3.52
CA ILE A 13 -0.39 -11.27 -2.56
C ILE A 13 -1.65 -10.70 -3.23
N GLN A 14 -1.51 -10.12 -4.43
CA GLN A 14 -2.66 -9.58 -5.16
C GLN A 14 -3.67 -10.65 -5.56
N SER A 15 -3.20 -11.83 -5.97
CA SER A 15 -4.08 -12.97 -6.28
C SER A 15 -4.81 -13.44 -5.04
N ASP A 16 -4.10 -13.62 -3.92
CA ASP A 16 -4.66 -14.06 -2.65
C ASP A 16 -5.74 -13.08 -2.16
N LEU A 17 -5.47 -11.76 -2.27
CA LEU A 17 -6.44 -10.72 -1.95
C LEU A 17 -7.73 -10.80 -2.80
N ILE A 18 -7.62 -11.15 -4.08
CA ILE A 18 -8.79 -11.30 -4.98
C ILE A 18 -9.59 -12.56 -4.62
N THR A 19 -8.92 -13.65 -4.26
CA THR A 19 -9.57 -14.95 -4.06
C THR A 19 -10.06 -15.18 -2.64
N GLU A 20 -9.34 -14.66 -1.64
CA GLU A 20 -9.55 -14.92 -0.21
C GLU A 20 -9.90 -13.64 0.57
N GLY A 21 -9.73 -12.46 -0.01
CA GLY A 21 -9.86 -11.19 0.71
C GLY A 21 -8.66 -10.92 1.63
N LEU A 22 -8.87 -10.08 2.65
CA LEU A 22 -7.81 -9.75 3.60
C LEU A 22 -7.63 -10.85 4.66
N VAL A 23 -6.60 -11.68 4.48
CA VAL A 23 -6.12 -12.62 5.52
C VAL A 23 -4.90 -12.02 6.20
N ILE A 24 -5.08 -11.41 7.38
CA ILE A 24 -4.09 -10.60 8.10
C ILE A 24 -2.75 -11.33 8.28
N GLU A 25 -2.78 -12.56 8.80
CA GLU A 25 -1.54 -13.33 9.06
C GLU A 25 -0.71 -13.55 7.79
N ASN A 26 -1.39 -13.89 6.68
CA ASN A 26 -0.76 -14.17 5.40
C ASN A 26 -0.15 -12.90 4.80
N ILE A 27 -0.94 -11.83 4.69
CA ILE A 27 -0.48 -10.59 4.05
C ILE A 27 0.64 -9.92 4.85
N VAL A 28 0.55 -9.91 6.19
CA VAL A 28 1.59 -9.32 7.04
C VAL A 28 2.91 -10.10 6.90
N SER A 29 2.84 -11.43 6.87
CA SER A 29 4.02 -12.29 6.66
C SER A 29 4.67 -12.01 5.30
N ASP A 30 3.86 -11.91 4.26
CA ASP A 30 4.35 -11.68 2.90
C ASP A 30 4.85 -10.24 2.69
N LEU A 31 4.21 -9.22 3.29
CA LEU A 31 4.72 -7.84 3.30
C LEU A 31 6.04 -7.71 4.07
N LYS A 32 6.22 -8.42 5.19
CA LYS A 32 7.50 -8.43 5.92
C LYS A 32 8.63 -9.01 5.06
N LYS A 33 8.39 -10.11 4.34
CA LYS A 33 9.35 -10.65 3.35
C LYS A 33 9.59 -9.65 2.22
N LEU A 34 8.54 -8.98 1.74
CA LEU A 34 8.66 -7.98 0.68
C LEU A 34 9.57 -6.82 1.08
N ARG A 35 9.51 -6.41 2.36
CA ARG A 35 10.38 -5.38 2.92
C ARG A 35 11.86 -5.75 2.86
N GLU A 36 12.22 -7.02 3.04
CA GLU A 36 13.61 -7.49 2.94
C GLU A 36 14.18 -7.25 1.53
N TYR A 37 13.38 -7.51 0.49
CA TYR A 37 13.79 -7.19 -0.89
C TYR A 37 13.96 -5.69 -1.10
N ALA A 38 13.02 -4.86 -0.62
CA ALA A 38 13.12 -3.41 -0.74
C ALA A 38 14.35 -2.82 -0.02
N LEU A 39 14.77 -3.43 1.10
CA LEU A 39 15.99 -3.08 1.83
C LEU A 39 17.24 -3.40 1.01
N LEU A 40 17.29 -4.59 0.39
CA LEU A 40 18.40 -5.01 -0.47
C LEU A 40 18.51 -4.16 -1.75
N GLU A 41 17.38 -3.68 -2.27
CA GLU A 41 17.32 -2.78 -3.44
C GLU A 41 17.60 -1.31 -3.08
N GLU A 42 17.88 -1.00 -1.81
CA GLU A 42 18.14 0.36 -1.32
C GLU A 42 17.04 1.38 -1.70
N LYS A 43 15.76 0.95 -1.65
CA LYS A 43 14.61 1.82 -1.97
C LYS A 43 13.90 2.29 -0.68
N PRO A 44 14.38 3.34 0.02
CA PRO A 44 13.90 3.71 1.36
C PRO A 44 12.41 4.10 1.41
N VAL A 45 11.90 4.77 0.37
CA VAL A 45 10.48 5.15 0.29
C VAL A 45 9.59 3.90 0.24
N LEU A 46 10.01 2.89 -0.52
CA LEU A 46 9.30 1.62 -0.65
C LEU A 46 9.39 0.80 0.64
N VAL A 47 10.57 0.73 1.27
CA VAL A 47 10.76 0.08 2.58
C VAL A 47 9.80 0.68 3.62
N LYS A 48 9.68 2.01 3.64
CA LYS A 48 8.78 2.72 4.54
C LYS A 48 7.31 2.42 4.24
N ALA A 49 6.91 2.45 2.96
CA ALA A 49 5.55 2.17 2.55
C ALA A 49 5.12 0.76 2.96
N ILE A 50 5.91 -0.27 2.61
CA ILE A 50 5.62 -1.66 2.97
C ILE A 50 5.49 -1.83 4.49
N ARG A 51 6.39 -1.19 5.25
CA ARG A 51 6.35 -1.22 6.72
C ARG A 51 5.04 -0.65 7.25
N LEU A 52 4.70 0.57 6.84
CA LEU A 52 3.50 1.24 7.29
C LEU A 52 2.23 0.48 6.88
N THR A 53 2.20 -0.12 5.69
CA THR A 53 1.07 -0.93 5.24
C THR A 53 0.79 -2.12 6.17
N TYR A 54 1.81 -2.90 6.54
CA TYR A 54 1.56 -4.05 7.42
C TYR A 54 1.33 -3.63 8.88
N GLU A 55 1.91 -2.53 9.35
CA GLU A 55 1.64 -1.97 10.69
C GLU A 55 0.17 -1.54 10.77
N HIS A 56 -0.29 -0.79 9.78
CA HIS A 56 -1.69 -0.36 9.66
C HIS A 56 -2.66 -1.54 9.67
N ILE A 57 -2.40 -2.57 8.86
CA ILE A 57 -3.25 -3.78 8.81
C ILE A 57 -3.26 -4.52 10.15
N LEU A 58 -2.13 -4.59 10.86
CA LEU A 58 -2.06 -5.24 12.17
C LEU A 58 -2.82 -4.46 13.25
N GLU A 59 -2.71 -3.14 13.24
CA GLU A 59 -3.30 -2.28 14.27
C GLU A 59 -4.81 -2.12 14.11
N ASN A 60 -5.29 -2.13 12.88
CA ASN A 60 -6.70 -1.87 12.57
C ASN A 60 -7.49 -3.11 12.17
N GLU A 61 -6.82 -4.26 12.01
CA GLU A 61 -7.39 -5.48 11.43
C GLU A 61 -8.01 -5.26 10.03
N ALA A 62 -7.61 -4.16 9.38
CA ALA A 62 -8.16 -3.67 8.13
C ALA A 62 -7.18 -2.74 7.41
N PHE A 63 -7.39 -2.52 6.11
CA PHE A 63 -6.74 -1.45 5.35
C PHE A 63 -7.73 -0.31 5.11
N LEU A 64 -7.45 0.86 5.69
CA LEU A 64 -8.42 1.97 5.83
C LEU A 64 -7.92 3.26 5.19
N ILE A 65 -7.01 3.15 4.21
CA ILE A 65 -6.45 4.29 3.50
C ILE A 65 -7.09 4.36 2.13
N GLY A 66 -7.68 5.51 1.78
CA GLY A 66 -8.20 5.78 0.43
C GLY A 66 -7.09 5.99 -0.60
N ILE A 67 -7.42 5.82 -1.88
CA ILE A 67 -6.49 6.02 -2.99
C ILE A 67 -6.03 7.50 -3.02
N PRO A 68 -4.74 7.77 -3.28
CA PRO A 68 -4.25 9.12 -3.59
C PRO A 68 -5.02 9.73 -4.77
N ASN A 69 -5.54 10.94 -4.58
CA ASN A 69 -6.28 11.66 -5.62
C ASN A 69 -5.47 12.88 -6.07
N ASP A 70 -5.38 13.05 -7.38
CA ASP A 70 -4.61 14.11 -8.04
C ASP A 70 -5.30 15.50 -7.99
N GLU A 71 -6.55 15.59 -7.51
CA GLU A 71 -7.25 16.87 -7.43
C GLU A 71 -6.77 17.72 -6.24
N PRO A 72 -6.44 19.01 -6.46
CA PRO A 72 -6.10 19.91 -5.37
C PRO A 72 -7.30 20.03 -4.43
N ILE A 73 -7.05 19.77 -3.15
CA ILE A 73 -8.04 19.96 -2.09
C ILE A 73 -8.40 21.45 -2.07
N GLU A 74 -9.61 21.80 -2.53
CA GLU A 74 -10.16 23.15 -2.30
C GLU A 74 -10.43 23.32 -0.81
N GLU A 75 -9.83 24.34 -0.19
CA GLU A 75 -9.83 24.60 1.27
C GLU A 75 -11.22 24.71 1.93
N ASP A 76 -12.29 24.82 1.13
CA ASP A 76 -13.68 25.00 1.61
C ASP A 76 -14.56 23.73 1.48
N GLN A 77 -14.02 22.61 0.98
CA GLN A 77 -14.75 21.35 0.96
C GLN A 77 -14.46 20.58 2.24
N ILE A 78 -15.50 20.38 3.05
CA ILE A 78 -15.50 19.38 4.12
C ILE A 78 -15.03 18.08 3.46
N ILE A 79 -13.91 17.56 3.97
CA ILE A 79 -13.26 16.36 3.49
C ILE A 79 -14.24 15.19 3.63
N ASN A 80 -15.03 14.95 2.59
CA ASN A 80 -15.25 13.59 2.16
C ASN A 80 -13.99 13.23 1.38
N ASN A 81 -12.89 12.96 2.11
CA ASN A 81 -11.96 11.91 1.68
C ASN A 81 -12.92 10.84 1.21
N GLU A 82 -12.87 10.41 -0.06
CA GLU A 82 -13.64 9.25 -0.51
C GLU A 82 -13.66 8.30 0.66
N GLU A 83 -14.83 8.18 1.29
CA GLU A 83 -14.89 7.64 2.64
C GLU A 83 -14.19 6.30 2.49
N ALA A 84 -13.34 5.92 3.45
CA ALA A 84 -12.99 4.51 3.56
C ALA A 84 -14.32 3.81 3.89
N ASP A 85 -15.16 3.68 2.86
CA ASP A 85 -16.43 3.04 2.87
C ASP A 85 -16.08 1.57 2.98
N GLU A 86 -16.73 0.96 3.97
CA GLU A 86 -16.67 -0.46 4.25
C GLU A 86 -15.38 -0.90 4.96
N GLU A 87 -15.56 -1.84 5.88
CA GLU A 87 -14.59 -2.49 6.79
C GLU A 87 -13.16 -2.74 6.25
N ASN A 88 -12.95 -2.72 4.93
CA ASN A 88 -11.67 -2.91 4.27
C ASN A 88 -11.63 -2.29 2.87
N ASN A 89 -10.73 -1.32 2.63
CA ASN A 89 -10.49 -0.74 1.31
C ASN A 89 -9.53 -1.61 0.48
N LEU A 90 -10.03 -2.75 -0.01
CA LEU A 90 -9.24 -3.73 -0.77
C LEU A 90 -8.74 -3.19 -2.12
N GLU A 91 -9.49 -2.29 -2.75
CA GLU A 91 -9.08 -1.65 -4.02
C GLU A 91 -7.84 -0.77 -3.82
N SER A 92 -7.85 0.04 -2.76
CA SER A 92 -6.69 0.85 -2.38
C SER A 92 -5.48 -0.01 -2.00
N LEU A 93 -5.70 -1.12 -1.29
CA LEU A 93 -4.64 -2.09 -0.99
C LEU A 93 -4.07 -2.75 -2.26
N GLN A 94 -4.92 -3.09 -3.24
CA GLN A 94 -4.47 -3.59 -4.54
C GLN A 94 -3.66 -2.53 -5.30
N TYR A 95 -4.08 -1.26 -5.21
CA TYR A 95 -3.41 -0.15 -5.86
C TYR A 95 -2.01 0.09 -5.27
N ILE A 96 -1.86 0.21 -3.94
CA ILE A 96 -0.54 0.41 -3.33
C ILE A 96 0.42 -0.76 -3.63
N LEU A 97 -0.07 -2.01 -3.67
CA LEU A 97 0.72 -3.17 -4.11
C LEU A 97 1.17 -3.08 -5.57
N SER A 98 0.38 -2.45 -6.44
CA SER A 98 0.75 -2.19 -7.82
C SER A 98 1.90 -1.18 -7.93
N LEU A 99 1.90 -0.15 -7.07
CA LEU A 99 2.96 0.86 -7.01
C LEU A 99 4.32 0.26 -6.65
N PHE A 100 4.33 -0.78 -5.81
CA PHE A 100 5.57 -1.47 -5.42
C PHE A 100 6.32 -2.08 -6.61
N LYS A 101 5.63 -2.40 -7.72
CA LYS A 101 6.24 -3.02 -8.90
C LYS A 101 7.10 -2.03 -9.68
N ASP A 102 6.67 -0.78 -9.81
CA ASP A 102 7.31 0.23 -10.66
C ASP A 102 7.48 1.56 -9.92
N ILE A 103 8.51 1.65 -9.09
CA ILE A 103 8.78 2.84 -8.27
C ILE A 103 9.58 3.92 -9.03
N GLU A 104 10.05 3.61 -10.24
CA GLU A 104 10.81 4.54 -11.08
C GLU A 104 9.89 5.48 -11.84
N ASN A 105 8.64 5.07 -12.05
CA ASN A 105 7.58 5.95 -12.48
C ASN A 105 7.34 7.06 -11.45
N LYS A 106 7.46 8.32 -11.90
CA LYS A 106 7.35 9.51 -11.05
C LYS A 106 5.96 9.68 -10.42
N HIS A 107 4.90 9.28 -11.12
CA HIS A 107 3.53 9.32 -10.60
C HIS A 107 3.36 8.26 -9.51
N ASN A 108 3.76 7.02 -9.78
CA ASN A 108 3.72 5.95 -8.77
C ASN A 108 4.51 6.34 -7.51
N LEU A 109 5.66 6.99 -7.67
CA LEU A 109 6.46 7.45 -6.54
C LEU A 109 5.80 8.61 -5.78
N ALA A 110 5.04 9.48 -6.44
CA ALA A 110 4.26 10.55 -5.81
C ALA A 110 3.13 9.95 -4.97
N ASP A 111 2.32 9.07 -5.57
CA ASP A 111 1.23 8.37 -4.88
C ASP A 111 1.75 7.57 -3.70
N LEU A 112 2.88 6.86 -3.86
CA LEU A 112 3.49 6.11 -2.78
C LEU A 112 3.94 7.00 -1.61
N ARG A 113 4.37 8.24 -1.89
CA ARG A 113 4.67 9.22 -0.84
C ARG A 113 3.41 9.73 -0.17
N GLU A 114 2.34 9.94 -0.92
CA GLU A 114 1.05 10.31 -0.33
C GLU A 114 0.50 9.21 0.56
N TYR A 115 0.54 7.94 0.12
CA TYR A 115 0.23 6.79 0.97
C TYR A 115 1.06 6.78 2.25
N ASN A 116 2.37 7.01 2.16
CA ASN A 116 3.21 7.10 3.35
C ASN A 116 2.72 8.21 4.31
N THR A 117 2.32 9.37 3.79
CA THR A 117 1.80 10.48 4.60
C THR A 117 0.46 10.12 5.25
N LYS A 118 -0.48 9.56 4.48
CA LYS A 118 -1.79 9.10 4.99
C LYS A 118 -1.63 8.03 6.07
N LEU A 119 -0.83 6.99 5.80
CA LEU A 119 -0.56 5.90 6.76
C LEU A 119 0.14 6.38 8.04
N GLN A 120 0.96 7.42 7.98
CA GLN A 120 1.61 7.97 9.17
C GLN A 120 0.72 8.88 10.00
N SER A 121 -0.35 9.39 9.40
CA SER A 121 -1.25 10.37 10.02
C SER A 121 -2.60 9.76 10.40
N PHE A 122 -2.79 8.48 10.10
CA PHE A 122 -3.93 7.67 10.52
C PHE A 122 -3.83 7.38 12.02
#